data_AF-S9NU01-F1
#
_entry.id   AF-S9NU01-F1
#
_cell.length_a   1.000
_cell.length_b   1.000
_cell.length_c   1.000
_cell.angle_alpha   90.00
_cell.angle_beta   90.00
_cell.angle_gamma   90.00
#
_symmetry.space_group_name_H-M   'P 1'
#
loop_
_entity.id
_entity.type
_entity.pdbx_description
1 polymer ?
#
loop_
_entity_poly.entity_id
_entity_poly.type
_entity_poly.pdbx_seq_one_letter_code
_entity_poly.pdbx_strand_id
1 'polypeptide(L)'
;MTTVFPMSFAQRRLCFLHGLDPTGFAHSSARCFQVTGPLDVTALRAAVDVLVARHEPLRTVFPLGASQHVTVLAAACGVVLGHQAGRERVLLGLAVANRELPEVERVLGFFVNTVALRIDLSGDPDFRELLGRVADATAAYAHQDLPFEQLVAELAPPRDPVRSPLVQVNFAHHPAGSMGVMALHGCAVREHLLDFATAKFELTLRVEESVDGASVVWAEFDERVFDTGFIDGLLSSYEEVLRTAALEVPVSRLLSARGATERVLTRIFADVLGVETVGPHDDFFRLGGHSLLLVDVAVRVRAELGRDIGLRDLYQTPTVVGAAARLERAGDTR
;
A
#
# COMPACT_ATOMS: atom_id res chain seq x y z
N MET A 1 -23.85 -16.75 -36.61
CA MET A 1 -22.69 -15.85 -36.82
C MET A 1 -22.24 -15.41 -35.45
N THR A 2 -21.08 -15.87 -34.99
CA THR A 2 -20.49 -15.45 -33.70
C THR A 2 -19.95 -14.03 -33.88
N THR A 3 -20.68 -13.04 -33.36
CA THR A 3 -20.21 -11.66 -33.26
C THR A 3 -18.97 -11.63 -32.35
N VAL A 4 -17.82 -11.30 -32.92
CA VAL A 4 -16.58 -11.10 -32.16
C VAL A 4 -16.62 -9.70 -31.56
N PHE A 5 -16.77 -9.61 -30.24
CA PHE A 5 -16.69 -8.33 -29.53
C PHE A 5 -15.21 -7.95 -29.29
N PRO A 6 -14.84 -6.67 -29.42
CA PRO A 6 -13.48 -6.23 -29.15
C PRO A 6 -13.16 -6.34 -27.65
N MET A 7 -11.96 -6.83 -27.33
CA MET A 7 -11.45 -6.86 -25.95
C MET A 7 -11.28 -5.46 -25.38
N SER A 8 -11.54 -5.27 -24.09
CA SER A 8 -11.17 -4.06 -23.33
C SER A 8 -9.65 -3.88 -23.26
N PHE A 9 -9.17 -2.68 -22.90
CA PHE A 9 -7.73 -2.41 -22.72
C PHE A 9 -7.08 -3.37 -21.72
N ALA A 10 -7.73 -3.59 -20.58
CA ALA A 10 -7.23 -4.47 -19.55
C ALA A 10 -7.17 -5.94 -20.01
N GLN A 11 -8.20 -6.42 -20.73
CA GLN A 11 -8.18 -7.76 -21.34
C GLN A 11 -7.05 -7.90 -22.38
N ARG A 12 -6.83 -6.89 -23.24
CA ARG A 12 -5.70 -6.92 -24.20
C ARG A 12 -4.36 -6.99 -23.49
N ARG A 13 -4.18 -6.24 -22.40
CA ARG A 13 -2.95 -6.27 -21.58
C ARG A 13 -2.73 -7.63 -20.95
N LEU A 14 -3.75 -8.22 -20.34
CA LEU A 14 -3.65 -9.55 -19.72
C LEU A 14 -3.33 -10.63 -20.76
N CYS A 15 -3.96 -10.59 -21.94
CA CYS A 15 -3.60 -11.49 -23.04
C CYS A 15 -2.15 -11.31 -23.48
N PHE A 16 -1.66 -10.08 -23.56
CA PHE A 16 -0.25 -9.80 -23.88
C PHE A 16 0.70 -10.34 -22.80
N LEU A 17 0.41 -10.10 -21.52
CA LEU A 17 1.25 -10.57 -20.40
C LEU A 17 1.27 -12.10 -20.31
N HIS A 18 0.13 -12.76 -20.47
CA HIS A 18 0.07 -14.23 -20.54
C HIS A 18 0.86 -14.78 -21.73
N GLY A 19 0.89 -14.07 -22.87
CA GLY A 19 1.73 -14.44 -24.01
C GLY A 19 3.24 -14.37 -23.71
N LEU A 20 3.67 -13.54 -22.75
CA LEU A 20 5.07 -13.45 -22.32
C LEU A 20 5.45 -14.53 -21.31
N ASP A 21 4.51 -14.93 -20.44
CA ASP A 21 4.67 -16.04 -19.50
C ASP A 21 3.39 -16.90 -19.44
N PRO A 22 3.26 -17.90 -20.34
CA PRO A 22 2.06 -18.74 -20.41
C PRO A 22 1.89 -19.68 -19.22
N THR A 23 2.98 -19.95 -18.48
CA THR A 23 3.00 -20.82 -17.30
C THR A 23 2.84 -20.06 -16.00
N GLY A 24 2.94 -18.73 -16.04
CA GLY A 24 2.84 -17.85 -14.90
C GLY A 24 1.45 -17.83 -14.27
N PHE A 25 1.41 -17.85 -12.94
CA PHE A 25 0.17 -17.72 -12.17
C PHE A 25 -0.12 -16.28 -11.73
N ALA A 26 0.72 -15.32 -12.15
CA ALA A 26 0.65 -13.93 -11.69
C ALA A 26 -0.71 -13.26 -11.90
N HIS A 27 -1.49 -13.68 -12.90
CA HIS A 27 -2.82 -13.14 -13.18
C HIS A 27 -3.96 -14.12 -12.89
N SER A 28 -3.68 -15.21 -12.16
CA SER A 28 -4.68 -16.18 -11.74
C SER A 28 -5.31 -15.76 -10.42
N SER A 29 -6.65 -15.75 -10.37
CA SER A 29 -7.40 -15.58 -9.12
C SER A 29 -7.87 -16.95 -8.65
N ALA A 30 -7.07 -17.61 -7.81
CA ALA A 30 -7.40 -18.93 -7.30
C ALA A 30 -7.61 -18.92 -5.78
N ARG A 31 -8.56 -19.74 -5.33
CA ARG A 31 -8.92 -19.92 -3.92
C ARG A 31 -9.02 -21.41 -3.63
N CYS A 32 -8.54 -21.83 -2.46
CA CYS A 32 -8.62 -23.22 -2.03
C CYS A 32 -9.60 -23.34 -0.87
N PHE A 33 -10.47 -24.35 -0.91
CA PHE A 33 -11.41 -24.62 0.16
C PHE A 33 -11.32 -26.08 0.57
N GLN A 34 -11.19 -26.30 1.87
CA GLN A 34 -11.40 -27.60 2.48
C GLN A 34 -12.87 -27.73 2.86
N VAL A 35 -13.53 -28.78 2.36
CA VAL A 35 -14.94 -29.06 2.61
C VAL A 35 -15.06 -30.38 3.36
N THR A 36 -15.73 -30.38 4.51
CA THR A 36 -15.98 -31.56 5.35
C THR A 36 -17.48 -31.76 5.53
N GLY A 37 -18.01 -32.91 5.13
CA GLY A 37 -19.44 -33.22 5.22
C GLY A 37 -19.93 -34.11 4.08
N PRO A 38 -21.25 -34.32 3.93
CA PRO A 38 -21.86 -35.14 2.89
C PRO A 38 -21.94 -34.38 1.56
N LEU A 39 -20.79 -33.93 1.03
CA LEU A 39 -20.74 -33.20 -0.23
C LEU A 39 -21.03 -34.12 -1.42
N ASP A 40 -22.09 -33.82 -2.16
CA ASP A 40 -22.33 -34.44 -3.47
C ASP A 40 -21.48 -33.73 -4.54
N VAL A 41 -20.34 -34.33 -4.86
CA VAL A 41 -19.40 -33.82 -5.86
C VAL A 41 -20.00 -33.80 -7.27
N THR A 42 -20.93 -34.72 -7.57
CA THR A 42 -21.59 -34.79 -8.88
C THR A 42 -22.54 -33.61 -9.06
N ALA A 43 -23.35 -33.33 -8.04
CA ALA A 43 -24.23 -32.17 -8.02
C ALA A 43 -23.44 -30.85 -8.05
N LEU A 44 -22.33 -30.76 -7.31
CA LEU A 44 -21.44 -29.59 -7.35
C LEU A 44 -20.87 -29.35 -8.75
N ARG A 45 -20.36 -30.39 -9.41
CA ARG A 45 -19.83 -30.29 -10.78
C ARG A 45 -20.91 -29.86 -11.76
N ALA A 46 -22.09 -30.48 -11.70
CA ALA A 46 -23.22 -30.09 -12.55
C ALA A 46 -23.65 -28.63 -12.31
N ALA A 47 -23.63 -28.16 -11.06
CA ALA A 47 -23.90 -26.76 -10.74
C ALA A 47 -22.85 -25.82 -11.34
N VAL A 48 -21.56 -26.17 -11.25
CA VAL A 48 -20.47 -25.42 -11.90
C VAL A 48 -20.58 -25.44 -13.42
N ASP A 49 -20.95 -26.57 -14.03
CA ASP A 49 -21.13 -26.66 -15.49
C ASP A 49 -22.33 -25.83 -15.97
N VAL A 50 -23.44 -25.85 -15.24
CA VAL A 50 -24.60 -24.97 -15.49
C VAL A 50 -24.21 -23.51 -15.32
N LEU A 51 -23.41 -23.21 -14.31
CA LEU A 51 -22.83 -21.89 -14.12
C LEU A 51 -22.03 -21.50 -15.39
N VAL A 52 -20.95 -22.20 -15.71
CA VAL A 52 -20.10 -21.96 -16.90
C VAL A 52 -20.92 -21.86 -18.20
N ALA A 53 -21.96 -22.68 -18.37
CA ALA A 53 -22.83 -22.64 -19.54
C ALA A 53 -23.84 -21.48 -19.53
N ARG A 54 -24.28 -21.02 -18.36
CA ARG A 54 -25.27 -19.94 -18.19
C ARG A 54 -24.66 -18.55 -18.34
N HIS A 55 -23.35 -18.41 -18.12
CA HIS A 55 -22.68 -17.12 -18.24
C HIS A 55 -21.34 -17.25 -18.92
N GLU A 56 -21.07 -16.35 -19.87
CA GLU A 56 -19.70 -16.14 -20.34
C GLU A 56 -18.73 -15.77 -19.18
N PRO A 57 -19.21 -15.11 -18.09
CA PRO A 57 -18.45 -15.09 -16.83
C PRO A 57 -19.38 -15.03 -15.56
N LEU A 58 -19.18 -15.80 -14.47
CA LEU A 58 -20.16 -15.93 -13.35
C LEU A 58 -20.02 -15.32 -11.94
N ARG A 59 -21.10 -14.63 -11.59
CA ARG A 59 -21.30 -13.57 -10.60
C ARG A 59 -21.61 -14.10 -9.19
N THR A 60 -20.89 -13.59 -8.20
CA THR A 60 -21.33 -13.44 -6.79
C THR A 60 -21.01 -11.99 -6.36
N VAL A 61 -21.88 -11.37 -5.55
CA VAL A 61 -21.93 -9.93 -5.29
C VAL A 61 -21.40 -9.58 -3.91
N PHE A 62 -20.73 -8.41 -3.82
CA PHE A 62 -20.77 -7.54 -2.64
C PHE A 62 -20.70 -6.07 -3.02
N PRO A 63 -21.35 -5.17 -2.25
CA PRO A 63 -21.29 -3.74 -2.51
C PRO A 63 -19.91 -3.18 -2.17
N LEU A 64 -19.33 -2.43 -3.11
CA LEU A 64 -18.13 -1.62 -2.90
C LEU A 64 -18.49 -0.17 -3.27
N GLY A 65 -19.01 0.56 -2.29
CA GLY A 65 -18.98 2.02 -2.33
C GLY A 65 -17.63 2.50 -1.79
N ALA A 66 -17.05 3.53 -2.39
CA ALA A 66 -15.89 4.21 -1.81
C ALA A 66 -16.30 4.74 -0.42
N SER A 67 -15.84 4.08 0.63
CA SER A 67 -16.16 4.43 2.00
C SER A 67 -15.15 5.46 2.53
N GLN A 68 -15.56 6.29 3.49
CA GLN A 68 -14.64 7.19 4.22
C GLN A 68 -13.46 6.42 4.84
N HIS A 69 -13.63 5.12 5.12
CA HIS A 69 -12.57 4.23 5.60
C HIS A 69 -11.41 4.10 4.60
N VAL A 70 -11.67 3.99 3.30
CA VAL A 70 -10.61 3.90 2.28
C VAL A 70 -9.71 5.14 2.30
N THR A 71 -10.29 6.33 2.54
CA THR A 71 -9.53 7.59 2.60
C THR A 71 -8.58 7.59 3.80
N VAL A 72 -9.06 7.14 4.97
CA VAL A 72 -8.23 7.03 6.19
C VAL A 72 -7.10 6.04 6.02
N LEU A 73 -7.42 4.84 5.51
CA LEU A 73 -6.45 3.78 5.31
C LEU A 73 -5.39 4.17 4.26
N ALA A 74 -5.81 4.77 3.14
CA ALA A 74 -4.89 5.27 2.13
C ALA A 74 -4.03 6.44 2.64
N ALA A 75 -4.59 7.36 3.43
CA ALA A 75 -3.84 8.46 4.04
C ALA A 75 -2.76 7.94 5.01
N ALA A 76 -3.10 6.98 5.88
CA ALA A 76 -2.14 6.35 6.78
C ALA A 76 -1.02 5.64 6.00
N CYS A 77 -1.36 4.95 4.90
CA CYS A 77 -0.37 4.33 4.02
C CYS A 77 0.54 5.40 3.40
N GLY A 78 -0.02 6.50 2.92
CA GLY A 78 0.72 7.62 2.36
C GLY A 78 1.70 8.27 3.34
N VAL A 79 1.32 8.43 4.62
CA VAL A 79 2.21 8.91 5.69
C VAL A 79 3.41 7.98 5.83
N VAL A 80 3.18 6.67 5.98
CA VAL A 80 4.27 5.69 6.11
C VAL A 80 5.17 5.69 4.89
N LEU A 81 4.61 5.65 3.68
CA LEU A 81 5.40 5.63 2.44
C LEU A 81 6.19 6.93 2.25
N GLY A 82 5.60 8.09 2.54
CA GLY A 82 6.27 9.38 2.45
C GLY A 82 7.47 9.46 3.40
N HIS A 83 7.27 8.98 4.63
CA HIS A 83 8.33 8.89 5.63
C HIS A 83 9.44 7.91 5.24
N GLN A 84 9.11 6.70 4.79
CA GLN A 84 10.10 5.70 4.35
C GLN A 84 10.88 6.18 3.11
N ALA A 85 10.23 6.85 2.18
CA ALA A 85 10.85 7.36 0.97
C ALA A 85 11.58 8.70 1.16
N GLY A 86 11.37 9.38 2.29
CA GLY A 86 11.83 10.75 2.51
C GLY A 86 11.23 11.74 1.50
N ARG A 87 9.95 11.56 1.16
CA ARG A 87 9.24 12.36 0.16
C ARG A 87 7.95 12.95 0.73
N GLU A 88 7.73 14.23 0.47
CA GLU A 88 6.48 14.90 0.81
C GLU A 88 5.34 14.55 -0.16
N ARG A 89 5.63 13.98 -1.33
CA ARG A 89 4.62 13.57 -2.31
C ARG A 89 4.83 12.14 -2.73
N VAL A 90 3.78 11.33 -2.60
CA VAL A 90 3.79 9.91 -2.99
C VAL A 90 2.63 9.59 -3.91
N LEU A 91 2.84 8.63 -4.81
CA LEU A 91 1.79 8.06 -5.65
C LEU A 91 1.43 6.68 -5.11
N LEU A 92 0.15 6.49 -4.80
CA LEU A 92 -0.42 5.23 -4.35
C LEU A 92 -1.39 4.72 -5.42
N GLY A 93 -1.27 3.47 -5.84
CA GLY A 93 -2.24 2.85 -6.74
C GLY A 93 -3.42 2.38 -5.93
N LEU A 94 -4.60 2.89 -6.21
CA LEU A 94 -5.81 2.44 -5.55
C LEU A 94 -6.57 1.49 -6.45
N ALA A 95 -6.77 0.25 -5.97
CA ALA A 95 -7.60 -0.72 -6.65
C ALA A 95 -9.08 -0.33 -6.52
N VAL A 96 -9.75 -0.15 -7.66
CA VAL A 96 -11.18 0.17 -7.73
C VAL A 96 -11.93 -0.93 -8.47
N ALA A 97 -13.14 -1.24 -8.01
CA ALA A 97 -13.97 -2.26 -8.65
C ALA A 97 -14.46 -1.84 -10.05
N ASN A 98 -14.60 -0.53 -10.29
CA ASN A 98 -15.04 0.08 -11.55
C ASN A 98 -16.38 -0.48 -12.05
N ARG A 99 -17.38 -0.50 -11.16
CA ARG A 99 -18.70 -1.12 -11.36
C ARG A 99 -19.85 -0.14 -11.14
N GLU A 100 -19.66 1.12 -11.51
CA GLU A 100 -20.60 2.20 -11.14
C GLU A 100 -21.90 2.19 -11.97
N LEU A 101 -21.91 1.55 -13.14
CA LEU A 101 -23.12 1.42 -13.95
C LEU A 101 -23.96 0.21 -13.50
N PRO A 102 -25.27 0.36 -13.24
CA PRO A 102 -26.15 -0.75 -12.85
C PRO A 102 -26.12 -1.94 -13.80
N GLU A 103 -25.88 -1.67 -15.09
CA GLU A 103 -25.78 -2.67 -16.16
C GLU A 103 -24.55 -3.58 -15.99
N VAL A 104 -23.44 -3.04 -15.48
CA VAL A 104 -22.16 -3.76 -15.31
C VAL A 104 -21.89 -4.17 -13.86
N GLU A 105 -22.63 -3.63 -12.89
CA GLU A 105 -22.57 -3.99 -11.47
C GLU A 105 -22.62 -5.51 -11.31
N ARG A 106 -23.55 -6.12 -12.04
CA ARG A 106 -23.75 -7.57 -11.98
C ARG A 106 -22.74 -8.27 -12.88
N VAL A 107 -22.30 -7.67 -14.00
CA VAL A 107 -21.16 -8.05 -14.89
C VAL A 107 -20.11 -8.99 -14.29
N LEU A 108 -19.88 -10.24 -14.70
CA LEU A 108 -18.49 -10.69 -14.52
C LEU A 108 -17.65 -10.21 -15.69
N GLY A 109 -16.39 -10.04 -15.41
CA GLY A 109 -15.42 -9.52 -16.34
C GLY A 109 -14.31 -8.90 -15.54
N PHE A 110 -13.25 -8.58 -16.26
CA PHE A 110 -12.14 -7.85 -15.69
C PHE A 110 -12.48 -6.36 -15.67
N PHE A 111 -13.10 -5.92 -14.58
CA PHE A 111 -13.50 -4.52 -14.38
C PHE A 111 -12.52 -3.78 -13.47
N VAL A 112 -11.80 -4.48 -12.58
CA VAL A 112 -10.87 -3.87 -11.65
C VAL A 112 -9.91 -2.95 -12.38
N ASN A 113 -9.81 -1.72 -11.91
CA ASN A 113 -8.90 -0.71 -12.43
C ASN A 113 -8.00 -0.19 -11.30
N THR A 114 -6.92 0.48 -11.67
CA THR A 114 -6.02 1.14 -10.73
C THR A 114 -6.07 2.65 -10.94
N VAL A 115 -6.41 3.40 -9.89
CA VAL A 115 -6.37 4.86 -9.88
C VAL A 115 -5.09 5.32 -9.21
N ALA A 116 -4.25 6.09 -9.90
CA ALA A 116 -3.06 6.68 -9.29
C ALA A 116 -3.45 7.87 -8.39
N LEU A 117 -3.47 7.63 -7.08
CA LEU A 117 -3.80 8.62 -6.06
C LEU A 117 -2.53 9.35 -5.60
N ARG A 118 -2.52 10.66 -5.74
CA ARG A 118 -1.43 11.50 -5.23
C ARG A 118 -1.72 11.91 -3.79
N ILE A 119 -0.81 11.58 -2.88
CA ILE A 119 -0.88 11.99 -1.48
C ILE A 119 0.19 13.05 -1.24
N ASP A 120 -0.24 14.22 -0.75
CA ASP A 120 0.63 15.39 -0.53
C ASP A 120 0.75 15.71 0.97
N LEU A 121 1.92 15.40 1.52
CA LEU A 121 2.36 15.67 2.89
C LEU A 121 3.13 17.00 3.00
N SER A 122 3.22 17.79 1.92
CA SER A 122 3.95 19.06 1.92
C SER A 122 3.39 19.99 2.98
N GLY A 123 4.27 20.71 3.67
CA GLY A 123 3.83 21.61 4.74
C GLY A 123 3.69 20.94 6.11
N ASP A 124 3.84 19.61 6.20
CA ASP A 124 3.67 18.82 7.43
C ASP A 124 2.27 19.03 8.07
N PRO A 125 1.19 18.66 7.33
CA PRO A 125 -0.18 18.84 7.80
C PRO A 125 -0.48 17.98 9.02
N ASP A 126 -1.55 18.30 9.75
CA ASP A 126 -2.16 17.31 10.65
C ASP A 126 -2.95 16.24 9.86
N PHE A 127 -3.36 15.17 10.54
CA PHE A 127 -4.05 14.07 9.86
C PHE A 127 -5.42 14.49 9.28
N ARG A 128 -6.14 15.44 9.91
CA ARG A 128 -7.43 15.92 9.43
C ARG A 128 -7.27 16.71 8.13
N GLU A 129 -6.29 17.60 8.06
CA GLU A 129 -5.95 18.32 6.85
C GLU A 129 -5.51 17.36 5.74
N LEU A 130 -4.70 16.34 6.07
CA LEU A 130 -4.32 15.31 5.12
C LEU A 130 -5.54 14.57 4.56
N LEU A 131 -6.52 14.19 5.39
CA LEU A 131 -7.75 13.56 4.91
C LEU A 131 -8.51 14.45 3.94
N GLY A 132 -8.56 15.77 4.19
CA GLY A 132 -9.12 16.73 3.24
C GLY A 132 -8.40 16.69 1.90
N ARG A 133 -7.07 16.73 1.90
CA ARG A 133 -6.25 16.65 0.68
C ARG A 133 -6.45 15.35 -0.08
N VAL A 134 -6.54 14.21 0.63
CA VAL A 134 -6.79 12.91 0.02
C VAL A 134 -8.21 12.85 -0.56
N ALA A 135 -9.21 13.37 0.16
CA ALA A 135 -10.60 13.46 -0.30
C ALA A 135 -10.79 14.42 -1.49
N ASP A 136 -9.94 15.44 -1.63
CA ASP A 136 -9.93 16.28 -2.84
C ASP A 136 -9.25 15.54 -4.00
N ALA A 137 -8.15 14.83 -3.74
CA ALA A 137 -7.44 14.03 -4.73
C ALA A 137 -8.27 12.86 -5.26
N THR A 138 -9.26 12.38 -4.49
CA THR A 138 -10.22 11.37 -4.93
C THR A 138 -11.21 11.90 -5.97
N ALA A 139 -11.16 13.18 -6.37
CA ALA A 139 -11.73 13.64 -7.65
C ALA A 139 -11.23 12.79 -8.83
N ALA A 140 -10.07 12.14 -8.71
CA ALA A 140 -9.61 11.13 -9.66
C ALA A 140 -10.62 9.97 -9.87
N TYR A 141 -11.48 9.64 -8.91
CA TYR A 141 -12.55 8.64 -9.10
C TYR A 141 -13.57 9.06 -10.17
N ALA A 142 -13.79 10.36 -10.38
CA ALA A 142 -14.65 10.83 -11.47
C ALA A 142 -14.11 10.46 -12.86
N HIS A 143 -12.86 9.99 -12.92
CA HIS A 143 -12.18 9.52 -14.13
C HIS A 143 -11.71 8.06 -14.01
N GLN A 144 -12.28 7.29 -13.06
CA GLN A 144 -11.90 5.88 -12.86
C GLN A 144 -12.22 4.96 -14.05
N ASP A 145 -13.04 5.42 -14.99
CA ASP A 145 -13.32 4.71 -16.24
C ASP A 145 -12.12 4.69 -17.20
N LEU A 146 -11.14 5.58 -17.03
CA LEU A 146 -9.92 5.58 -17.84
C LEU A 146 -9.04 4.38 -17.43
N PRO A 147 -8.77 3.41 -18.33
CA PRO A 147 -7.93 2.26 -17.99
C PRO A 147 -6.53 2.69 -17.58
N PHE A 148 -6.01 2.14 -16.48
CA PHE A 148 -4.67 2.46 -15.98
C PHE A 148 -3.59 2.24 -17.05
N GLU A 149 -3.69 1.16 -17.83
CA GLU A 149 -2.74 0.87 -18.91
C GLU A 149 -2.76 1.93 -20.00
N GLN A 150 -3.94 2.51 -20.29
CA GLN A 150 -4.05 3.59 -21.25
C GLN A 150 -3.40 4.85 -20.70
N LEU A 151 -3.61 5.18 -19.42
CA LEU A 151 -2.92 6.30 -18.77
C LEU A 151 -1.39 6.15 -18.83
N VAL A 152 -0.87 4.95 -18.52
CA VAL A 152 0.57 4.66 -18.59
C VAL A 152 1.09 4.80 -20.02
N ALA A 153 0.33 4.33 -21.02
CA ALA A 153 0.72 4.45 -22.43
C ALA A 153 0.81 5.90 -22.89
N GLU A 154 -0.16 6.75 -22.50
CA GLU A 154 -0.20 8.18 -22.85
C GLU A 154 0.90 8.99 -22.12
N LEU A 155 1.14 8.71 -20.83
CA LEU A 155 2.18 9.40 -20.06
C LEU A 155 3.61 8.95 -20.42
N ALA A 156 3.75 7.74 -20.97
CA ALA A 156 5.02 7.13 -21.38
C ALA A 156 6.17 7.34 -20.37
N PRO A 157 6.01 6.94 -19.09
CA PRO A 157 7.04 7.13 -18.08
C PRO A 157 8.31 6.32 -18.42
N PRO A 158 9.49 6.70 -17.87
CA PRO A 158 10.72 5.92 -18.02
C PRO A 158 10.49 4.45 -17.66
N ARG A 159 10.93 3.55 -18.54
CA ARG A 159 10.81 2.11 -18.31
C ARG A 159 11.94 1.61 -17.42
N ASP A 160 11.57 0.84 -16.40
CA ASP A 160 12.49 0.10 -15.54
C ASP A 160 12.01 -1.37 -15.52
N PRO A 161 12.87 -2.34 -15.86
CA PRO A 161 12.47 -3.75 -15.93
C PRO A 161 12.13 -4.36 -14.56
N VAL A 162 12.49 -3.70 -13.46
CA VAL A 162 12.25 -4.15 -12.08
C VAL A 162 11.23 -3.27 -11.36
N ARG A 163 10.67 -2.24 -12.02
CA ARG A 163 9.66 -1.36 -11.41
C ARG A 163 8.41 -1.22 -12.25
N SER A 164 7.28 -1.30 -11.56
CA SER A 164 5.97 -1.01 -12.09
C SER A 164 5.88 0.45 -12.55
N PRO A 165 5.35 0.73 -13.75
CA PRO A 165 5.28 2.08 -14.28
C PRO A 165 4.30 2.93 -13.47
N LEU A 166 4.66 4.19 -13.22
CA LEU A 166 3.87 5.20 -12.52
C LEU A 166 3.61 4.94 -11.02
N VAL A 167 3.24 3.72 -10.63
CA VAL A 167 2.93 3.33 -9.25
C VAL A 167 3.65 2.03 -8.91
N GLN A 168 4.30 2.00 -7.74
CA GLN A 168 5.01 0.83 -7.21
C GLN A 168 4.34 0.19 -6.00
N VAL A 169 3.49 0.95 -5.30
CA VAL A 169 2.70 0.46 -4.16
C VAL A 169 1.23 0.50 -4.52
N ASN A 170 0.61 -0.67 -4.56
CA ASN A 170 -0.82 -0.81 -4.79
C ASN A 170 -1.54 -1.02 -3.45
N PHE A 171 -2.72 -0.44 -3.32
CA PHE A 171 -3.54 -0.45 -2.13
C PHE A 171 -4.94 -0.94 -2.51
N ALA A 172 -5.43 -1.93 -1.78
CA ALA A 172 -6.76 -2.48 -1.97
C ALA A 172 -7.50 -2.53 -0.63
N HIS A 173 -8.77 -2.16 -0.65
CA HIS A 173 -9.67 -2.28 0.50
C HIS A 173 -10.86 -3.16 0.14
N HIS A 174 -11.13 -4.13 0.99
CA HIS A 174 -12.24 -5.06 0.88
C HIS A 174 -13.10 -4.89 2.14
N PRO A 175 -14.25 -4.18 2.07
CA PRO A 175 -15.09 -3.92 3.23
C PRO A 175 -15.70 -5.21 3.77
N ALA A 176 -16.26 -5.12 4.98
CA ALA A 176 -16.89 -6.26 5.64
C ALA A 176 -17.96 -6.90 4.77
N GLY A 177 -17.86 -8.22 4.59
CA GLY A 177 -18.71 -8.93 3.66
C GLY A 177 -18.55 -8.36 2.26
N SER A 178 -17.32 -8.21 1.77
CA SER A 178 -16.99 -8.03 0.34
C SER A 178 -16.45 -9.31 -0.31
N MET A 179 -16.25 -10.34 0.51
CA MET A 179 -15.69 -11.63 0.15
C MET A 179 -16.70 -12.74 0.40
N GLY A 180 -16.90 -13.57 -0.63
CA GLY A 180 -17.94 -14.60 -0.71
C GLY A 180 -17.73 -15.67 0.35
N VAL A 181 -18.62 -15.79 1.34
CA VAL A 181 -18.63 -17.00 2.17
C VAL A 181 -19.16 -18.15 1.31
N MET A 182 -18.30 -19.12 1.01
CA MET A 182 -18.75 -20.34 0.34
C MET A 182 -19.47 -21.22 1.35
N ALA A 183 -20.80 -21.17 1.34
CA ALA A 183 -21.64 -22.03 2.16
C ALA A 183 -22.17 -23.20 1.33
N LEU A 184 -21.91 -24.43 1.79
CA LEU A 184 -22.43 -25.67 1.20
C LEU A 184 -23.31 -26.34 2.23
N HIS A 185 -24.57 -26.63 1.87
CA HIS A 185 -25.55 -27.19 2.81
C HIS A 185 -25.03 -28.50 3.43
N GLY A 186 -25.11 -28.60 4.76
CA GLY A 186 -24.63 -29.76 5.51
C GLY A 186 -23.12 -29.93 5.58
N CYS A 187 -22.33 -29.03 4.99
CA CYS A 187 -20.86 -29.12 4.97
C CYS A 187 -20.22 -27.96 5.74
N ALA A 188 -19.15 -28.27 6.48
CA ALA A 188 -18.22 -27.26 6.96
C ALA A 188 -17.25 -26.89 5.84
N VAL A 189 -17.08 -25.60 5.57
CA VAL A 189 -16.16 -25.08 4.55
C VAL A 189 -15.12 -24.20 5.23
N ARG A 190 -13.84 -24.48 4.98
CA ARG A 190 -12.71 -23.69 5.45
C ARG A 190 -11.88 -23.23 4.26
N GLU A 191 -11.71 -21.93 4.09
CA GLU A 191 -10.80 -21.39 3.08
C GLU A 191 -9.35 -21.59 3.53
N HIS A 192 -8.50 -22.01 2.58
CA HIS A 192 -7.06 -22.08 2.74
C HIS A 192 -6.44 -21.04 1.81
N LEU A 193 -5.54 -20.23 2.36
CA LEU A 193 -4.73 -19.31 1.59
C LEU A 193 -3.80 -20.10 0.68
N LEU A 194 -3.80 -19.73 -0.58
CA LEU A 194 -2.83 -20.22 -1.55
C LEU A 194 -1.72 -19.18 -1.62
N ASP A 195 -0.51 -19.62 -1.35
CA ASP A 195 0.68 -18.81 -1.57
C ASP A 195 1.03 -18.87 -3.06
N PHE A 196 0.69 -17.81 -3.80
CA PHE A 196 1.15 -17.63 -5.17
C PHE A 196 2.40 -16.77 -5.10
N ALA A 197 3.54 -17.35 -5.49
CA ALA A 197 4.86 -16.70 -5.53
C ALA A 197 4.97 -15.63 -6.65
N THR A 198 3.98 -14.74 -6.76
CA THR A 198 3.90 -13.74 -7.83
C THR A 198 3.37 -12.42 -7.27
N ALA A 199 4.24 -11.42 -7.18
CA ALA A 199 3.85 -10.04 -6.86
C ALA A 199 3.61 -9.25 -8.17
N LYS A 200 2.46 -8.57 -8.28
CA LYS A 200 2.12 -7.76 -9.47
C LYS A 200 2.71 -6.36 -9.45
N PHE A 201 2.84 -5.82 -8.24
CA PHE A 201 3.52 -4.58 -7.92
C PHE A 201 4.64 -4.93 -6.94
N GLU A 202 5.59 -4.02 -6.75
CA GLU A 202 6.68 -4.27 -5.79
C GLU A 202 6.13 -4.48 -4.37
N LEU A 203 5.03 -3.78 -4.04
CA LEU A 203 4.24 -3.99 -2.83
C LEU A 203 2.75 -3.80 -3.11
N THR A 204 1.93 -4.75 -2.67
CA THR A 204 0.48 -4.61 -2.57
C THR A 204 0.06 -4.73 -1.11
N LEU A 205 -0.52 -3.66 -0.57
CA LEU A 205 -1.19 -3.68 0.73
C LEU A 205 -2.69 -3.89 0.53
N ARG A 206 -3.24 -4.92 1.14
CA ARG A 206 -4.67 -5.23 1.08
C ARG A 206 -5.25 -5.25 2.48
N VAL A 207 -6.22 -4.38 2.73
CA VAL A 207 -6.99 -4.37 3.97
C VAL A 207 -8.30 -5.11 3.75
N GLU A 208 -8.56 -6.12 4.56
CA GLU A 208 -9.81 -6.87 4.59
C GLU A 208 -10.52 -6.62 5.91
N GLU A 209 -11.71 -6.04 5.84
CA GLU A 209 -12.58 -5.88 7.00
C GLU A 209 -13.44 -7.12 7.19
N SER A 210 -13.59 -7.52 8.45
CA SER A 210 -14.48 -8.58 8.89
C SER A 210 -15.79 -7.98 9.42
N VAL A 211 -16.84 -8.78 9.43
CA VAL A 211 -18.20 -8.40 9.86
C VAL A 211 -18.25 -8.02 11.35
N ASP A 212 -17.31 -8.53 12.15
CA ASP A 212 -17.13 -8.17 13.57
C ASP A 212 -16.34 -6.86 13.78
N GLY A 213 -15.96 -6.17 12.70
CA GLY A 213 -15.23 -4.90 12.74
C GLY A 213 -13.71 -5.06 12.85
N ALA A 214 -13.19 -6.29 12.94
CA ALA A 214 -11.75 -6.52 12.83
C ALA A 214 -11.26 -6.24 11.40
N SER A 215 -10.02 -5.77 11.26
CA SER A 215 -9.36 -5.62 9.96
C SER A 215 -8.10 -6.47 9.91
N VAL A 216 -7.88 -7.15 8.79
CA VAL A 216 -6.64 -7.88 8.51
C VAL A 216 -5.91 -7.14 7.39
N VAL A 217 -4.62 -6.85 7.62
CA VAL A 217 -3.76 -6.23 6.60
C VAL A 217 -2.85 -7.31 6.03
N TRP A 218 -2.92 -7.48 4.72
CA TRP A 218 -2.04 -8.35 3.95
C TRP A 218 -1.01 -7.52 3.20
N ALA A 219 0.23 -8.00 3.16
CA ALA A 219 1.28 -7.47 2.30
C ALA A 219 1.71 -8.58 1.34
N GLU A 220 1.49 -8.37 0.05
CA GLU A 220 2.10 -9.14 -1.04
C GLU A 220 3.26 -8.30 -1.59
N PHE A 221 4.47 -8.85 -1.68
CA PHE A 221 5.63 -8.06 -2.08
C PHE A 221 6.64 -8.88 -2.89
N ASP A 222 7.44 -8.17 -3.69
CA ASP A 222 8.54 -8.76 -4.43
C ASP A 222 9.77 -8.94 -3.50
N GLU A 223 10.11 -10.19 -3.18
CA GLU A 223 11.25 -10.52 -2.31
C GLU A 223 12.61 -10.09 -2.88
N ARG A 224 12.69 -9.76 -4.17
CA ARG A 224 13.89 -9.18 -4.78
C ARG A 224 14.08 -7.72 -4.39
N VAL A 225 13.01 -7.06 -3.94
CA VAL A 225 12.98 -5.63 -3.57
C VAL A 225 12.89 -5.45 -2.06
N PHE A 226 12.08 -6.26 -1.37
CA PHE A 226 11.82 -6.14 0.06
C PHE A 226 12.07 -7.45 0.79
N ASP A 227 12.62 -7.37 2.01
CA ASP A 227 12.65 -8.49 2.94
C ASP A 227 11.51 -8.41 3.96
N THR A 228 11.25 -9.51 4.66
CA THR A 228 10.18 -9.61 5.65
C THR A 228 10.35 -8.63 6.81
N GLY A 229 11.58 -8.37 7.25
CA GLY A 229 11.86 -7.43 8.34
C GLY A 229 11.48 -5.99 7.98
N PHE A 230 11.73 -5.58 6.74
CA PHE A 230 11.28 -4.29 6.22
C PHE A 230 9.76 -4.21 6.20
N ILE A 231 9.08 -5.25 5.69
CA ILE A 231 7.62 -5.28 5.60
C ILE A 231 6.97 -5.27 6.98
N ASP A 232 7.50 -6.03 7.95
CA ASP A 232 7.03 -6.02 9.35
C ASP A 232 7.17 -4.62 9.98
N GLY A 233 8.30 -3.95 9.74
CA GLY A 233 8.51 -2.57 10.17
C GLY A 233 7.55 -1.58 9.53
N LEU A 234 7.24 -1.77 8.23
CA LEU A 234 6.28 -0.95 7.49
C LEU A 234 4.85 -1.13 8.04
N LEU A 235 4.42 -2.38 8.28
CA LEU A 235 3.12 -2.69 8.85
C LEU A 235 2.98 -2.19 10.29
N SER A 236 4.04 -2.30 11.11
CA SER A 236 4.06 -1.74 12.46
C SER A 236 3.91 -0.21 12.45
N SER A 237 4.57 0.46 11.50
CA SER A 237 4.46 1.91 11.31
C SER A 237 3.05 2.30 10.86
N TYR A 238 2.44 1.49 10.00
CA TYR A 238 1.07 1.71 9.52
C TYR A 238 0.05 1.58 10.66
N GLU A 239 0.17 0.56 11.51
CA GLU A 239 -0.67 0.41 12.70
C GLU A 239 -0.48 1.57 13.68
N GLU A 240 0.77 2.02 13.91
CA GLU A 240 1.04 3.17 14.75
C GLU A 240 0.36 4.44 14.23
N VAL A 241 0.48 4.75 12.94
CA VAL A 241 -0.20 5.91 12.33
C VAL A 241 -1.71 5.80 12.51
N LEU A 242 -2.32 4.62 12.29
CA LEU A 242 -3.77 4.44 12.49
C LEU A 242 -4.19 4.68 13.94
N ARG A 243 -3.38 4.23 14.91
CA ARG A 243 -3.61 4.43 16.35
C ARG A 243 -3.46 5.89 16.76
N THR A 244 -2.53 6.63 16.16
CA THR A 244 -2.22 8.03 16.51
C THR A 244 -2.92 9.05 15.62
N ALA A 245 -3.59 8.63 14.55
CA ALA A 245 -4.25 9.50 13.56
C ALA A 245 -5.26 10.51 14.16
N ALA A 246 -5.84 10.19 15.33
CA ALA A 246 -6.77 11.07 16.03
C ALA A 246 -6.08 12.18 16.85
N LEU A 247 -4.76 12.14 17.01
CA LEU A 247 -4.00 13.17 17.68
C LEU A 247 -3.94 14.43 16.79
N GLU A 248 -4.16 15.60 17.40
CA GLU A 248 -4.04 16.89 16.71
C GLU A 248 -2.57 17.33 16.67
N VAL A 249 -1.74 16.54 16.00
CA VAL A 249 -0.31 16.77 15.79
C VAL A 249 0.04 16.61 14.30
N PRO A 250 1.16 17.20 13.83
CA PRO A 250 1.64 17.01 12.46
C PRO A 250 1.92 15.54 12.14
N VAL A 251 1.77 15.16 10.86
CA VAL A 251 1.99 13.78 10.40
C VAL A 251 3.42 13.29 10.61
N SER A 252 4.42 14.18 10.74
CA SER A 252 5.79 13.84 11.15
C SER A 252 5.88 13.25 12.57
N ARG A 253 4.90 13.54 13.43
CA ARG A 253 4.86 13.16 14.84
C ARG A 253 3.97 11.97 15.16
N LEU A 254 3.32 11.41 14.15
CA LEU A 254 2.46 10.23 14.32
C LEU A 254 3.26 8.95 14.54
N LEU A 255 4.53 8.92 14.13
CA LEU A 255 5.44 7.80 14.30
C LEU A 255 6.44 8.06 15.42
N SER A 256 6.78 7.00 16.15
CA SER A 256 7.71 7.03 17.27
C SER A 256 9.13 6.59 16.89
N ALA A 257 10.12 7.05 17.65
CA ALA A 257 11.52 6.71 17.43
C ALA A 257 11.78 5.20 17.66
N ARG A 258 12.34 4.55 16.65
CA ARG A 258 12.61 3.12 16.61
C ARG A 258 14.00 2.81 17.16
N GLY A 259 14.04 1.92 18.16
CA GLY A 259 15.29 1.47 18.75
C GLY A 259 16.03 2.54 19.56
N ALA A 260 17.22 2.17 20.06
CA ALA A 260 17.99 3.02 20.97
C ALA A 260 18.63 4.22 20.26
N THR A 261 19.13 4.02 19.03
CA THR A 261 19.81 5.05 18.24
C THR A 261 18.90 6.24 17.95
N GLU A 262 17.70 6.00 17.40
CA GLU A 262 16.75 7.08 17.10
C GLU A 262 16.33 7.81 18.38
N ARG A 263 16.11 7.12 19.51
CA ARG A 263 15.76 7.77 20.79
C ARG A 263 16.86 8.70 21.31
N VAL A 264 18.13 8.31 21.17
CA VAL A 264 19.26 9.17 21.54
C VAL A 264 19.35 10.37 20.59
N LEU A 265 19.20 10.14 19.29
CA LEU A 265 19.22 11.20 18.28
C LEU A 265 18.07 12.20 18.46
N THR A 266 16.86 11.74 18.79
CA THR A 266 15.73 12.61 19.17
C THR A 266 16.12 13.56 20.28
N ARG A 267 16.73 13.05 21.36
CA ARG A 267 17.20 13.89 22.48
C ARG A 267 18.28 14.87 22.02
N ILE A 268 19.29 14.40 21.30
CA ILE A 268 20.38 15.26 20.80
C ILE A 268 19.82 16.40 19.94
N PHE A 269 18.89 16.10 19.02
CA PHE A 269 18.26 17.11 18.17
C PHE A 269 17.47 18.11 19.01
N ALA A 270 16.66 17.64 19.96
CA ALA A 270 15.89 18.51 20.85
C ALA A 270 16.79 19.47 21.65
N ASP A 271 17.85 18.93 22.26
CA ASP A 271 18.78 19.71 23.08
C ASP A 271 19.60 20.72 22.28
N VAL A 272 19.92 20.41 21.02
CA VAL A 272 20.67 21.32 20.13
C VAL A 272 19.75 22.42 19.58
N LEU A 273 18.52 22.07 19.20
CA LEU A 273 17.54 23.03 18.69
C LEU A 273 16.93 23.89 19.81
N GLY A 274 17.03 23.46 21.06
CA GLY A 274 16.41 24.12 22.20
C GLY A 274 14.89 23.99 22.21
N VAL A 275 14.36 22.88 21.70
CA VAL A 275 12.91 22.59 21.65
C VAL A 275 12.55 21.47 22.61
N GLU A 276 11.29 21.44 23.07
CA GLU A 276 10.83 20.46 24.07
C GLU A 276 10.88 19.01 23.57
N THR A 277 10.47 18.78 22.32
CA THR A 277 10.41 17.45 21.72
C THR A 277 10.74 17.50 20.22
N VAL A 278 11.43 16.47 19.73
CA VAL A 278 11.69 16.24 18.29
C VAL A 278 11.16 14.86 17.90
N GLY A 279 10.34 14.80 16.86
CA GLY A 279 9.88 13.54 16.27
C GLY A 279 10.97 12.86 15.42
N PRO A 280 10.88 11.53 15.21
CA PRO A 280 11.83 10.79 14.36
C PRO A 280 11.91 11.31 12.91
N HIS A 281 10.80 11.88 12.42
CA HIS A 281 10.66 12.40 11.06
C HIS A 281 10.60 13.93 10.99
N ASP A 282 10.76 14.64 12.11
CA ASP A 282 10.81 16.10 12.09
C ASP A 282 12.05 16.56 11.31
N ASP A 283 11.86 17.52 10.40
CA ASP A 283 12.97 18.14 9.66
C ASP A 283 13.69 19.15 10.55
N PHE A 284 14.99 18.95 10.71
CA PHE A 284 15.86 19.75 11.56
C PHE A 284 15.84 21.24 11.21
N PHE A 285 15.78 21.59 9.92
CA PHE A 285 15.79 22.98 9.47
C PHE A 285 14.42 23.64 9.64
N ARG A 286 13.32 22.89 9.47
CA ARG A 286 11.95 23.38 9.74
C ARG A 286 11.75 23.72 11.21
N LEU A 287 12.45 23.02 12.10
CA LEU A 287 12.47 23.31 13.54
C LEU A 287 13.40 24.49 13.92
N GLY A 288 13.95 25.22 12.95
CA GLY A 288 14.83 26.38 13.19
C GLY A 288 16.32 26.05 13.22
N GLY A 289 16.70 24.81 12.89
CA GLY A 289 18.08 24.40 12.78
C GLY A 289 18.84 25.09 11.64
N HIS A 290 20.17 25.10 11.73
CA HIS A 290 21.07 25.58 10.68
C HIS A 290 22.42 24.85 10.71
N SER A 291 23.30 25.09 9.73
CA SER A 291 24.54 24.33 9.53
C SER A 291 25.46 24.30 10.76
N LEU A 292 25.55 25.40 11.52
CA LEU A 292 26.34 25.42 12.75
C LEU A 292 25.79 24.47 13.82
N LEU A 293 24.47 24.42 14.00
CA LEU A 293 23.84 23.49 14.93
C LEU A 293 24.02 22.03 14.50
N LEU A 294 24.09 21.74 13.20
CA LEU A 294 24.45 20.39 12.72
C LEU A 294 25.87 19.97 13.13
N VAL A 295 26.81 20.92 13.29
CA VAL A 295 28.14 20.63 13.85
C VAL A 295 28.01 20.16 15.29
N ASP A 296 27.19 20.84 16.08
CA ASP A 296 26.93 20.46 17.47
C ASP A 296 26.24 19.09 17.57
N VAL A 297 25.29 18.80 16.68
CA VAL A 297 24.70 17.46 16.54
C VAL A 297 25.79 16.41 16.29
N ALA A 298 26.65 16.61 15.29
CA ALA A 298 27.71 15.64 14.96
C ALA A 298 28.68 15.41 16.13
N VAL A 299 29.04 16.47 16.87
CA VAL A 299 29.89 16.37 18.07
C VAL A 299 29.21 15.57 19.18
N ARG A 300 27.93 15.82 19.46
CA ARG A 300 27.18 15.09 20.49
C ARG A 300 26.93 13.64 20.10
N VAL A 301 26.65 13.37 18.83
CA VAL A 301 26.52 12.00 18.30
C VAL A 301 27.80 11.22 18.52
N ARG A 302 28.97 11.80 18.23
CA ARG A 302 30.26 11.16 18.49
C ARG A 302 30.47 10.92 19.99
N ALA A 303 30.13 11.88 20.84
CA ALA A 303 30.32 11.77 22.28
C ALA A 303 29.41 10.71 22.93
N GLU A 304 28.15 10.62 22.51
CA GLU A 304 27.15 9.74 23.15
C GLU A 304 27.03 8.36 22.50
N LEU A 305 27.18 8.28 21.17
CA LEU A 305 27.05 7.03 20.43
C LEU A 305 28.39 6.42 20.03
N GLY A 306 29.51 7.15 20.19
CA GLY A 306 30.84 6.68 19.79
C GLY A 306 31.01 6.53 18.27
N ARG A 307 30.12 7.12 17.48
CA ARG A 307 30.09 7.02 16.01
C ARG A 307 30.19 8.40 15.37
N ASP A 308 30.94 8.49 14.28
CA ASP A 308 31.04 9.72 13.50
C ASP A 308 29.93 9.76 12.44
N ILE A 309 29.30 10.93 12.28
CA ILE A 309 28.38 11.23 11.19
C ILE A 309 28.85 12.50 10.47
N GLY A 310 28.90 12.45 9.14
CA GLY A 310 29.33 13.60 8.34
C GLY A 310 28.26 14.69 8.26
N LEU A 311 28.67 15.96 8.24
CA LEU A 311 27.76 17.09 8.03
C LEU A 311 26.97 16.96 6.72
N ARG A 312 27.60 16.43 5.68
CA ARG A 312 26.94 16.17 4.39
C ARG A 312 25.79 15.19 4.53
N ASP A 313 25.95 14.15 5.36
CA ASP A 313 24.92 13.15 5.58
C ASP A 313 23.73 13.75 6.33
N LEU A 314 24.00 14.50 7.40
CA LEU A 314 22.96 15.23 8.13
C LEU A 314 22.22 16.24 7.25
N TYR A 315 22.91 16.93 6.36
CA TYR A 315 22.28 17.88 5.45
C TYR A 315 21.39 17.20 4.40
N GLN A 316 21.80 16.02 3.90
CA GLN A 316 21.03 15.26 2.90
C GLN A 316 19.80 14.57 3.48
N THR A 317 19.86 14.19 4.76
CA THR A 317 18.76 13.53 5.46
C THR A 317 18.59 14.16 6.84
N PRO A 318 18.02 15.38 6.92
CA PRO A 318 17.99 16.20 8.13
C PRO A 318 16.91 15.77 9.13
N THR A 319 16.73 14.47 9.31
CA THR A 319 15.78 13.88 10.27
C THR A 319 16.52 12.88 11.16
N VAL A 320 15.94 12.55 12.31
CA VAL A 320 16.50 11.56 13.24
C VAL A 320 16.63 10.19 12.57
N VAL A 321 15.59 9.73 11.86
CA VAL A 321 15.60 8.45 11.11
C VAL A 321 16.66 8.48 10.01
N GLY A 322 16.77 9.60 9.29
CA GLY A 322 17.79 9.79 8.26
C GLY A 322 19.21 9.67 8.80
N ALA A 323 19.47 10.33 9.93
CA ALA A 323 20.74 10.27 10.64
C ALA A 323 21.03 8.85 11.18
N ALA A 324 20.04 8.17 11.78
CA ALA A 324 20.18 6.81 12.27
C ALA A 324 20.58 5.82 11.17
N ALA A 325 19.88 5.87 10.02
CA ALA A 325 20.17 5.00 8.88
C ALA A 325 21.57 5.25 8.29
N ARG A 326 22.09 6.48 8.38
CA ARG A 326 23.47 6.81 7.97
C ARG A 326 24.50 6.24 8.94
N LEU A 327 24.24 6.34 10.24
CA LEU A 327 25.11 5.77 11.27
C LEU A 327 25.20 4.26 11.10
N GLU A 328 24.08 3.56 10.94
CA GLU A 328 24.02 2.11 10.78
C GLU A 328 24.87 1.62 9.60
N ARG A 329 24.67 2.18 8.40
CA ARG A 329 25.46 1.83 7.20
C ARG A 329 26.96 2.04 7.36
N ALA A 330 27.38 3.07 8.11
CA ALA A 330 28.80 3.32 8.36
C ALA A 330 29.45 2.29 9.34
N GLY A 331 28.65 1.53 10.09
CA GLY A 331 29.16 0.45 10.96
C GLY A 331 29.41 -0.86 10.24
N ASP A 332 28.59 -1.19 9.25
CA ASP A 332 28.70 -2.45 8.49
C ASP A 332 29.90 -2.47 7.52
N THR A 333 30.57 -1.33 7.34
CA THR A 333 31.73 -1.20 6.45
C THR A 333 33.09 -1.30 7.18
N ARG A 334 33.10 -1.67 8.47
CA ARG A 334 34.30 -1.86 9.30
C ARG A 334 34.39 -3.30 9.82
#